data_AF-A0A942RW66-F1
#
_entry.id   AF-A0A942RW66-F1
#
_cell.length_a   1.000
_cell.length_b   1.000
_cell.length_c   1.000
_cell.angle_alpha   90.00
_cell.angle_beta   90.00
_cell.angle_gamma   90.00
#
_symmetry.space_group_name_H-M   'P 1'
#
loop_
_entity.id
_entity.type
_entity.pdbx_description
1 polymer ?
#
loop_
_entity_poly.entity_id
_entity_poly.type
_entity_poly.pdbx_seq_one_letter_code
_entity_poly.pdbx_strand_id
1 'polypeptide(L)'
;MSSFQQPHNLVPFEPTFNFFDTIEDHSYLSIQEAGFSDVSGMEAILQGVNFESSNAILQVFEKMGQDLEVNSKWALTLKKYVYNFITRKVGMHDHMAFFGAPYLGLEKITFTTADRNEWFNEIFDCDEDELRENLHACAAIKSEWAVVGDAFNMTVPYLLYRINKSSLKAEEKHRAMVDVVSMYHYKCLTSIVHNDYPFQARKEVVYETYNRLSLKYDIKRYGSWKALIEARAEYIINPKTGIHYDAWSKMDNDKKIVYMVGDIQNRLRRAINDINKVFHDVKNKTNIVKVESAKVQLKDELSIKSVAKDVTAHVLYLDRILTEESSFFKEELMEYSAKVLENVRMEMFQYTIQEFAKRYNNPKYPEYKTFAETIVLHMFEYLHANGIKRSNVYDVLIKMRGAYGASRSNNDQVKVIRELGDKIVIDITGRKTPQWVLTTRTALSLYMVIRVITKELFE
;
A
#
# COMPACT_ATOMS: atom_id res chain seq x y z
N MET A 1 -20.53 -33.44 -13.66
CA MET A 1 -20.24 -32.41 -14.68
C MET A 1 -20.35 -31.07 -13.95
N SER A 2 -19.31 -30.31 -13.63
CA SER A 2 -18.10 -29.96 -14.36
C SER A 2 -16.93 -29.81 -13.38
N SER A 3 -15.82 -30.48 -13.70
CA SER A 3 -14.51 -30.37 -13.06
C SER A 3 -13.82 -29.08 -13.49
N PHE A 4 -13.53 -28.18 -12.54
CA PHE A 4 -12.55 -27.13 -12.79
C PHE A 4 -11.14 -27.75 -12.74
N GLN A 5 -10.58 -27.96 -13.92
CA GLN A 5 -9.18 -28.33 -14.11
C GLN A 5 -8.28 -27.23 -13.54
N GLN A 6 -7.37 -27.62 -12.64
CA GLN A 6 -6.20 -26.82 -12.33
C GLN A 6 -5.33 -26.68 -13.60
N PRO A 7 -4.84 -25.49 -13.94
CA PRO A 7 -3.87 -25.37 -15.01
C PRO A 7 -2.53 -25.95 -14.54
N HIS A 8 -2.22 -27.15 -15.02
CA HIS A 8 -0.88 -27.72 -14.99
C HIS A 8 0.06 -26.93 -15.92
N ASN A 9 1.32 -26.83 -15.50
CA ASN A 9 2.50 -26.35 -16.24
C ASN A 9 2.72 -24.83 -16.31
N LEU A 10 2.91 -24.21 -15.14
CA LEU A 10 3.93 -23.15 -15.02
C LEU A 10 5.23 -23.84 -14.58
N VAL A 11 6.21 -23.93 -15.48
CA VAL A 11 7.60 -24.22 -15.08
C VAL A 11 7.97 -23.17 -14.03
N PRO A 12 8.57 -23.52 -12.88
CA PRO A 12 8.97 -22.55 -11.87
C PRO A 12 10.07 -21.66 -12.44
N PHE A 13 9.64 -20.54 -13.00
CA PHE A 13 10.50 -19.41 -13.31
C PHE A 13 11.07 -18.95 -11.97
N GLU A 14 12.40 -18.89 -11.84
CA GLU A 14 13.01 -18.14 -10.74
C GLU A 14 12.35 -16.76 -10.75
N PRO A 15 11.85 -16.23 -9.64
CA PRO A 15 11.43 -14.83 -9.59
C PRO A 15 12.61 -13.94 -10.06
N THR A 16 12.73 -13.66 -11.37
CA THR A 16 13.91 -13.04 -11.98
C THR A 16 13.88 -11.55 -11.69
N PHE A 17 14.93 -10.96 -11.11
CA PHE A 17 16.17 -10.58 -11.80
C PHE A 17 15.90 -9.69 -13.04
N ASN A 18 16.05 -8.38 -12.85
CA ASN A 18 16.31 -7.45 -13.94
C ASN A 18 17.74 -7.71 -14.45
N PHE A 19 17.83 -8.26 -15.65
CA PHE A 19 19.06 -8.54 -16.37
C PHE A 19 19.50 -7.30 -17.17
N PHE A 20 19.77 -6.19 -16.49
CA PHE A 20 20.47 -5.02 -17.02
C PHE A 20 21.08 -4.25 -15.84
N ASP A 21 22.30 -4.65 -15.47
CA ASP A 21 23.47 -3.77 -15.32
C ASP A 21 24.54 -4.49 -14.49
N THR A 22 25.65 -4.74 -15.18
CA THR A 22 26.94 -5.14 -14.62
C THR A 22 27.48 -4.06 -13.69
N ILE A 23 28.03 -4.53 -12.56
CA ILE A 23 29.25 -4.03 -11.91
C ILE A 23 29.39 -2.50 -11.83
N GLU A 24 29.00 -1.95 -10.69
CA GLU A 24 29.66 -0.86 -9.92
C GLU A 24 28.58 -0.13 -9.11
N ASP A 25 28.51 -0.45 -7.81
CA ASP A 25 28.34 0.57 -6.78
C ASP A 25 28.46 -0.07 -5.39
N HIS A 26 29.72 -0.18 -4.94
CA HIS A 26 30.02 -0.32 -3.53
C HIS A 26 29.93 1.08 -2.89
N SER A 27 28.73 1.50 -2.50
CA SER A 27 28.58 2.58 -1.52
C SER A 27 28.00 2.01 -0.24
N TYR A 28 28.90 1.68 0.69
CA TYR A 28 28.56 1.43 2.08
C TYR A 28 28.01 2.74 2.67
N LEU A 29 26.69 2.82 2.83
CA LEU A 29 26.09 3.86 3.68
C LEU A 29 26.17 3.37 5.12
N SER A 30 27.12 3.96 5.84
CA SER A 30 27.27 3.88 7.28
C SER A 30 25.96 4.28 7.97
N ILE A 31 25.34 3.33 8.67
CA ILE A 31 24.32 3.64 9.66
C ILE A 31 25.09 4.10 10.91
N GLN A 32 24.88 5.36 11.31
CA GLN A 32 25.32 5.86 12.61
C GLN A 32 24.61 5.09 13.72
N GLU A 33 25.39 4.34 14.49
CA GLU A 33 24.97 3.61 15.68
C GLU A 33 24.53 4.58 16.77
N ALA A 34 23.33 4.34 17.31
CA ALA A 34 23.04 4.67 18.70
C ALA A 34 23.68 3.56 19.54
N GLY A 35 24.75 3.90 20.26
CA GLY A 35 25.61 2.96 20.97
C GLY A 35 24.86 2.02 21.90
N PHE A 36 24.93 0.72 21.58
CA PHE A 36 24.87 -0.35 22.56
C PHE A 36 26.31 -0.74 22.86
N SER A 37 26.72 -0.54 24.11
CA SER A 37 27.99 -1.06 24.61
C SER A 37 27.98 -2.58 24.56
N ASP A 38 28.88 -3.17 23.77
CA ASP A 38 29.20 -4.60 23.83
C ASP A 38 29.60 -4.96 25.27
N VAL A 39 28.74 -5.71 25.94
CA VAL A 39 29.12 -6.55 27.06
C VAL A 39 29.16 -7.96 26.49
N SER A 40 30.34 -8.40 26.03
CA SER A 40 30.53 -9.81 25.69
C SER A 40 30.48 -10.61 27.00
N GLY A 41 29.63 -11.63 27.07
CA GLY A 41 29.74 -12.67 28.07
C GLY A 41 31.11 -13.33 27.96
N MET A 42 31.55 -14.01 29.02
CA MET A 42 32.70 -14.90 28.95
C MET A 42 32.13 -16.32 28.92
N GLU A 43 31.53 -16.72 27.80
CA GLU A 43 31.10 -18.10 27.64
C GLU A 43 32.25 -18.94 27.04
N ALA A 44 32.32 -20.21 27.45
CA ALA A 44 33.48 -21.02 27.14
C ALA A 44 33.40 -21.50 25.68
N ILE A 45 34.41 -21.15 24.87
CA ILE A 45 34.57 -21.68 23.51
C ILE A 45 34.59 -23.22 23.54
N LEU A 46 33.81 -23.84 22.66
CA LEU A 46 33.62 -25.29 22.59
C LEU A 46 34.95 -26.03 22.39
N GLN A 47 35.23 -26.97 23.28
CA GLN A 47 36.40 -27.84 23.17
C GLN A 47 36.26 -28.83 22.03
N GLY A 48 37.34 -29.09 21.29
CA GLY A 48 37.37 -30.09 20.21
C GLY A 48 36.64 -29.67 18.93
N VAL A 49 36.44 -28.37 18.71
CA VAL A 49 36.06 -27.80 17.41
C VAL A 49 37.32 -27.23 16.77
N ASN A 50 37.56 -27.53 15.49
CA ASN A 50 38.61 -26.85 14.73
C ASN A 50 38.03 -25.63 14.01
N PHE A 51 38.10 -24.46 14.64
CA PHE A 51 37.51 -23.22 14.15
C PHE A 51 38.13 -22.68 12.85
N GLU A 52 39.33 -23.14 12.49
CA GLU A 52 40.01 -22.80 11.23
C GLU A 52 39.62 -23.74 10.06
N SER A 53 38.86 -24.80 10.34
CA SER A 53 38.43 -25.75 9.32
C SER A 53 37.36 -25.18 8.39
N SER A 54 37.21 -25.76 7.21
CA SER A 54 36.18 -25.36 6.24
C SER A 54 34.78 -25.89 6.54
N ASN A 55 34.59 -26.55 7.68
CA ASN A 55 33.34 -27.14 8.15
C ASN A 55 33.14 -26.92 9.66
N ALA A 56 33.72 -25.85 10.20
CA ALA A 56 33.64 -25.50 11.62
C ALA A 56 32.21 -25.15 12.03
N ILE A 57 31.45 -24.48 11.15
CA ILE A 57 30.07 -24.05 11.44
C ILE A 57 29.18 -25.25 11.77
N LEU A 58 29.27 -26.33 10.99
CA LEU A 58 28.51 -27.55 11.29
C LEU A 58 28.95 -28.17 12.62
N GLN A 59 30.24 -28.20 12.93
CA GLN A 59 30.74 -28.76 14.19
C GLN A 59 30.22 -27.98 15.42
N VAL A 60 30.17 -26.66 15.34
CA VAL A 60 29.56 -25.81 16.38
C VAL A 60 28.09 -26.17 16.55
N PHE A 61 27.33 -26.17 15.46
CA PHE A 61 25.90 -26.46 15.52
C PHE A 61 25.57 -27.88 15.99
N GLU A 62 26.33 -28.90 15.59
CA GLU A 62 26.10 -30.27 16.06
C GLU A 62 26.36 -30.44 17.57
N LYS A 63 27.26 -29.63 18.16
CA LYS A 63 27.47 -29.62 19.61
C LYS A 63 26.37 -28.86 20.35
N MET A 64 26.07 -27.64 19.88
CA MET A 64 25.07 -26.79 20.50
C MET A 64 23.64 -27.32 20.33
N GLY A 65 23.35 -27.94 19.18
CA GLY A 65 22.04 -28.48 18.82
C GLY A 65 21.91 -29.99 19.03
N GLN A 66 22.77 -30.61 19.84
CA GLN A 66 22.76 -32.06 20.05
C GLN A 66 21.41 -32.58 20.56
N ASP A 67 20.74 -31.79 21.40
CA ASP A 67 19.48 -32.15 22.05
C ASP A 67 18.24 -31.77 21.22
N LEU A 68 18.42 -31.08 20.09
CA LEU A 68 17.32 -30.68 19.21
C LEU A 68 16.68 -31.91 18.57
N GLU A 69 15.44 -32.25 18.94
CA GLU A 69 14.70 -33.35 18.32
C GLU A 69 13.73 -32.87 17.23
N VAL A 70 14.10 -33.06 15.96
CA VAL A 70 13.24 -32.73 14.81
C VAL A 70 12.19 -33.82 14.55
N ASN A 71 11.11 -33.78 15.34
CA ASN A 71 9.96 -34.68 15.26
C ASN A 71 8.67 -33.93 14.86
N SER A 72 7.53 -34.63 14.69
CA SER A 72 6.27 -33.99 14.25
C SER A 72 5.75 -32.94 15.23
N LYS A 73 6.03 -33.10 16.54
CA LYS A 73 5.68 -32.08 17.55
C LYS A 73 6.48 -30.80 17.31
N TRP A 74 7.80 -30.93 17.12
CA TRP A 74 8.68 -29.81 16.78
C TRP A 74 8.23 -29.09 15.50
N ALA A 75 7.92 -29.84 14.43
CA ALA A 75 7.45 -29.25 13.17
C ALA A 75 6.13 -28.48 13.35
N LEU A 76 5.23 -28.99 14.20
CA LEU A 76 3.99 -28.28 14.55
C LEU A 76 4.26 -27.00 15.36
N THR A 77 5.22 -27.01 16.29
CA THR A 77 5.64 -25.83 17.04
C THR A 77 6.20 -24.76 16.10
N LEU A 78 7.12 -25.11 15.20
CA LEU A 78 7.64 -24.20 14.18
C LEU A 78 6.52 -23.60 13.31
N LYS A 79 5.59 -24.43 12.84
CA LYS A 79 4.46 -23.96 12.03
C LYS A 79 3.60 -22.95 12.80
N LYS A 80 3.34 -23.19 14.08
CA LYS A 80 2.59 -22.26 14.94
C LYS A 80 3.36 -20.95 15.15
N TYR A 81 4.66 -21.02 15.42
CA TYR A 81 5.54 -19.86 15.55
C TYR A 81 5.45 -18.95 14.31
N VAL A 82 5.65 -19.52 13.12
CA VAL A 82 5.57 -18.77 11.85
C VAL A 82 4.17 -18.22 11.61
N TYR A 83 3.13 -19.02 11.87
CA TYR A 83 1.74 -18.59 11.72
C TYR A 83 1.40 -17.41 12.65
N ASN A 84 1.75 -17.52 13.93
CA ASN A 84 1.53 -16.47 14.92
C ASN A 84 2.22 -15.17 14.51
N PHE A 85 3.46 -15.27 14.02
CA PHE A 85 4.20 -14.12 13.53
C PHE A 85 3.46 -13.40 12.38
N ILE A 86 2.90 -14.11 11.41
CA ILE A 86 2.22 -13.47 10.26
C ILE A 86 0.80 -13.00 10.55
N THR A 87 0.13 -13.53 11.58
CA THR A 87 -1.27 -13.18 11.88
C THR A 87 -1.46 -12.22 13.04
N ARG A 88 -0.41 -11.96 13.83
CA ARG A 88 -0.54 -11.16 15.06
C ARG A 88 -0.83 -9.68 14.80
N LYS A 89 -1.32 -9.04 15.86
CA LYS A 89 -1.37 -7.58 15.98
C LYS A 89 -0.42 -7.13 17.09
N VAL A 90 0.39 -6.13 16.83
CA VAL A 90 1.33 -5.55 17.83
C VAL A 90 1.05 -4.06 17.92
N GLY A 91 0.34 -3.64 18.97
CA GLY A 91 -0.14 -2.26 19.09
C GLY A 91 -1.07 -1.89 17.92
N MET A 92 -0.68 -0.90 17.11
CA MET A 92 -1.40 -0.50 15.89
C MET A 92 -0.96 -1.27 14.64
N HIS A 93 -0.01 -2.20 14.74
CA HIS A 93 0.54 -2.94 13.61
C HIS A 93 -0.27 -4.21 13.36
N ASP A 94 -0.72 -4.40 12.13
CA ASP A 94 -1.45 -5.58 11.70
C ASP A 94 -0.61 -6.38 10.70
N HIS A 95 0.06 -7.42 11.21
CA HIS A 95 0.92 -8.26 10.36
C HIS A 95 0.10 -8.98 9.29
N MET A 96 -1.14 -9.37 9.60
CA MET A 96 -2.02 -10.05 8.66
C MET A 96 -2.36 -9.13 7.48
N ALA A 97 -2.65 -7.85 7.75
CA ALA A 97 -2.90 -6.85 6.71
C ALA A 97 -1.67 -6.60 5.85
N PHE A 98 -0.46 -6.57 6.44
CA PHE A 98 0.78 -6.44 5.68
C PHE A 98 1.04 -7.66 4.79
N PHE A 99 1.09 -8.86 5.37
CA PHE A 99 1.47 -10.08 4.65
C PHE A 99 0.41 -10.55 3.65
N GLY A 100 -0.85 -10.20 3.88
CA GLY A 100 -1.98 -10.45 2.98
C GLY A 100 -2.09 -9.48 1.81
N ALA A 101 -1.24 -8.44 1.73
CA ALA A 101 -1.29 -7.41 0.71
C ALA A 101 0.05 -7.27 -0.04
N PRO A 102 0.07 -6.62 -1.22
CA PRO A 102 1.31 -6.36 -1.96
C PRO A 102 1.97 -5.02 -1.58
N TYR A 103 1.42 -4.29 -0.60
CA TYR A 103 1.74 -2.90 -0.36
C TYR A 103 2.88 -2.72 0.64
N LEU A 104 3.93 -2.01 0.23
CA LEU A 104 4.99 -1.57 1.15
C LEU A 104 4.67 -0.21 1.76
N GLY A 105 4.95 -0.07 3.06
CA GLY A 105 4.83 1.19 3.79
C GLY A 105 3.42 1.56 4.27
N LEU A 106 2.38 0.79 3.98
CA LEU A 106 1.03 1.03 4.56
C LEU A 106 0.93 0.53 5.99
N GLU A 107 1.34 -0.71 6.19
CA GLU A 107 1.39 -1.35 7.49
C GLU A 107 2.84 -1.47 7.93
N LYS A 108 3.06 -1.42 9.24
CA LYS A 108 4.38 -1.73 9.82
C LYS A 108 4.37 -3.17 10.29
N ILE A 109 5.54 -3.80 10.21
CA ILE A 109 5.81 -5.12 10.76
C ILE A 109 7.13 -5.05 11.51
N THR A 110 7.21 -5.77 12.62
CA THR A 110 8.40 -5.78 13.47
C THR A 110 8.72 -7.20 13.88
N PHE A 111 9.98 -7.58 13.74
CA PHE A 111 10.56 -8.75 14.42
C PHE A 111 11.14 -8.25 15.75
N THR A 112 10.59 -8.76 16.84
CA THR A 112 10.84 -8.27 18.20
C THR A 112 11.83 -9.18 18.93
N THR A 113 12.37 -8.71 20.05
CA THR A 113 13.18 -9.55 20.94
C THR A 113 12.40 -10.78 21.43
N ALA A 114 11.09 -10.67 21.66
CA ALA A 114 10.27 -11.82 22.05
C ALA A 114 10.24 -12.91 20.96
N ASP A 115 10.19 -12.53 19.68
CA ASP A 115 10.25 -13.49 18.57
C ASP A 115 11.60 -14.20 18.50
N ARG A 116 12.68 -13.45 18.76
CA ARG A 116 14.04 -14.00 18.80
C ARG A 116 14.19 -14.98 19.96
N ASN A 117 13.73 -14.60 21.15
CA ASN A 117 13.77 -15.45 22.33
C ASN A 117 12.94 -16.72 22.14
N GLU A 118 11.73 -16.63 21.57
CA GLU A 118 10.90 -17.80 21.27
C GLU A 118 11.58 -18.72 20.24
N TRP A 119 12.32 -18.17 19.27
CA TRP A 119 13.12 -18.98 18.36
C TRP A 119 14.21 -19.78 19.09
N PHE A 120 14.99 -19.14 19.94
CA PHE A 120 16.09 -19.81 20.65
C PHE A 120 15.61 -20.73 21.78
N ASN A 121 14.48 -20.41 22.43
CA ASN A 121 13.95 -21.20 23.54
C ASN A 121 13.04 -22.35 23.11
N GLU A 122 12.22 -22.18 22.05
CA GLU A 122 11.20 -23.17 21.67
C GLU A 122 11.49 -23.89 20.36
N ILE A 123 12.21 -23.23 19.42
CA ILE A 123 12.48 -23.80 18.09
C ILE A 123 13.87 -24.41 18.02
N PHE A 124 14.90 -23.69 18.47
CA PHE A 124 16.27 -24.18 18.43
C PHE A 124 16.72 -24.83 19.73
N ASP A 125 16.17 -24.40 20.86
CA ASP A 125 16.46 -24.88 22.22
C ASP A 125 17.97 -24.80 22.55
N CYS A 126 18.51 -23.58 22.47
CA CYS A 126 19.94 -23.32 22.61
C CYS A 126 20.16 -21.91 23.16
N ASP A 127 21.22 -21.74 23.96
CA ASP A 127 21.67 -20.41 24.35
C ASP A 127 22.17 -19.62 23.13
N GLU A 128 21.60 -18.44 22.91
CA GLU A 128 21.95 -17.60 21.78
C GLU A 128 23.35 -17.01 21.93
N ASP A 129 23.72 -16.58 23.14
CA ASP A 129 24.98 -15.89 23.39
C ASP A 129 26.14 -16.87 23.20
N GLU A 130 25.99 -18.11 23.70
CA GLU A 130 27.03 -19.14 23.58
C GLU A 130 27.22 -19.55 22.12
N LEU A 131 26.10 -19.70 21.40
CA LEU A 131 26.13 -19.99 19.99
C LEU A 131 26.81 -18.87 19.21
N ARG A 132 26.50 -17.60 19.53
CA ARG A 132 27.07 -16.43 18.86
C ARG A 132 28.59 -16.37 19.05
N GLU A 133 29.07 -16.53 20.27
CA GLU A 133 30.51 -16.53 20.58
C GLU A 133 31.25 -17.65 19.83
N ASN A 134 30.69 -18.86 19.82
CA ASN A 134 31.28 -19.99 19.09
C ASN A 134 31.22 -19.84 17.56
N LEU A 135 30.16 -19.24 17.02
CA LEU A 135 30.09 -18.93 15.59
C LEU A 135 31.11 -17.85 15.21
N HIS A 136 31.30 -16.81 16.03
CA HIS A 136 32.27 -15.75 15.79
C HIS A 136 33.72 -16.23 15.88
N ALA A 137 33.97 -17.35 16.57
CA ALA A 137 35.27 -18.01 16.56
C ALA A 137 35.57 -18.72 15.23
N CYS A 138 34.56 -19.09 14.42
CA CYS A 138 34.77 -19.75 13.13
C CYS A 138 35.43 -18.81 12.11
N ALA A 139 36.53 -19.23 11.48
CA ALA A 139 37.30 -18.39 10.55
C ALA A 139 36.50 -17.86 9.34
N ALA A 140 35.39 -18.53 8.98
CA ALA A 140 34.52 -18.12 7.89
C ALA A 140 33.55 -16.99 8.27
N ILE A 141 33.36 -16.70 9.56
CA ILE A 141 32.41 -15.71 10.07
C ILE A 141 33.19 -14.54 10.66
N LYS A 142 32.81 -13.32 10.30
CA LYS A 142 33.35 -12.12 10.92
C LYS A 142 32.26 -11.44 11.76
N SER A 143 32.60 -11.06 12.99
CA SER A 143 31.65 -10.51 13.95
C SER A 143 31.05 -9.17 13.48
N GLU A 144 31.78 -8.39 12.67
CA GLU A 144 31.29 -7.14 12.10
C GLU A 144 30.20 -7.31 11.02
N TRP A 145 29.96 -8.54 10.53
CA TRP A 145 28.98 -8.77 9.48
C TRP A 145 27.56 -8.84 10.05
N ALA A 146 26.82 -7.74 9.97
CA ALA A 146 25.46 -7.63 10.53
C ALA A 146 24.44 -8.71 10.09
N VAL A 147 24.62 -9.35 8.93
CA VAL A 147 23.72 -10.41 8.44
C VAL A 147 24.26 -11.80 8.72
N VAL A 148 25.52 -12.07 8.35
CA VAL A 148 26.13 -13.40 8.48
C VAL A 148 26.62 -13.67 9.90
N GLY A 149 27.08 -12.65 10.61
CA GLY A 149 27.47 -12.74 12.02
C GLY A 149 26.30 -12.82 12.99
N ASP A 150 25.06 -12.70 12.52
CA ASP A 150 23.86 -12.84 13.36
C ASP A 150 23.52 -14.31 13.57
N ALA A 151 23.56 -14.76 14.83
CA ALA A 151 23.36 -16.17 15.21
C ALA A 151 22.02 -16.73 14.69
N PHE A 152 20.93 -15.96 14.80
CA PHE A 152 19.61 -16.36 14.27
C PHE A 152 19.70 -16.73 12.79
N ASN A 153 20.31 -15.87 11.98
CA ASN A 153 20.40 -16.10 10.53
C ASN A 153 21.22 -17.36 10.20
N MET A 154 22.24 -17.65 11.01
CA MET A 154 23.06 -18.84 10.86
C MET A 154 22.34 -20.13 11.28
N THR A 155 21.32 -20.07 12.13
CA THR A 155 20.50 -21.25 12.44
C THR A 155 19.71 -21.76 11.23
N VAL A 156 19.39 -20.89 10.26
CA VAL A 156 18.57 -21.21 9.07
C VAL A 156 19.14 -22.38 8.26
N PRO A 157 20.40 -22.35 7.75
CA PRO A 157 20.99 -23.47 7.02
C PRO A 157 21.09 -24.74 7.88
N TYR A 158 21.39 -24.63 9.18
CA TYR A 158 21.48 -25.78 10.07
C TYR A 158 20.12 -26.45 10.33
N LEU A 159 19.05 -25.69 10.56
CA LEU A 159 17.71 -26.24 10.73
C LEU A 159 17.24 -26.93 9.45
N LEU A 160 17.51 -26.37 8.27
CA LEU A 160 17.23 -27.04 6.99
C LEU A 160 17.97 -28.37 6.87
N TYR A 161 19.25 -28.40 7.22
CA TYR A 161 20.05 -29.62 7.28
C TYR A 161 19.45 -30.67 8.22
N ARG A 162 19.10 -30.29 9.46
CA ARG A 162 18.52 -31.19 10.46
C ARG A 162 17.13 -31.70 10.04
N ILE A 163 16.27 -30.85 9.49
CA ILE A 163 14.97 -31.27 8.94
C ILE A 163 15.15 -32.28 7.82
N ASN A 164 16.07 -32.02 6.89
CA ASN A 164 16.31 -32.91 5.75
C ASN A 164 16.78 -34.30 6.21
N LYS A 165 17.62 -34.36 7.25
CA LYS A 165 18.12 -35.60 7.84
C LYS A 165 17.22 -36.26 8.89
N SER A 166 16.12 -35.62 9.29
CA SER A 166 15.22 -36.14 10.33
C SER A 166 14.41 -37.37 9.87
N SER A 167 13.63 -37.94 10.78
CA SER A 167 12.69 -39.04 10.50
C SER A 167 11.29 -38.57 10.09
N LEU A 168 11.07 -37.26 9.94
CA LEU A 168 9.78 -36.69 9.52
C LEU A 168 9.32 -37.24 8.17
N LYS A 169 8.00 -37.29 7.96
CA LYS A 169 7.42 -37.63 6.65
C LYS A 169 7.80 -36.57 5.62
N ALA A 170 7.87 -36.95 4.34
CA ALA A 170 8.31 -36.06 3.26
C ALA A 170 7.51 -34.74 3.21
N GLU A 171 6.19 -34.79 3.38
CA GLU A 171 5.34 -33.60 3.41
C GLU A 171 5.61 -32.69 4.61
N GLU A 172 5.81 -33.28 5.80
CA GLU A 172 6.15 -32.53 7.02
C GLU A 172 7.56 -31.90 6.92
N LYS A 173 8.54 -32.63 6.38
CA LYS A 173 9.87 -32.09 6.09
C LYS A 173 9.78 -30.90 5.15
N HIS A 174 9.07 -31.07 4.04
CA HIS A 174 8.88 -30.02 3.05
C HIS A 174 8.30 -28.76 3.68
N ARG A 175 7.19 -28.89 4.41
CA ARG A 175 6.55 -27.73 5.03
C ARG A 175 7.44 -27.07 6.10
N ALA A 176 8.10 -27.86 6.95
CA ALA A 176 9.01 -27.33 7.96
C ALA A 176 10.18 -26.55 7.32
N MET A 177 10.76 -27.05 6.22
CA MET A 177 11.81 -26.34 5.49
C MET A 177 11.30 -25.02 4.89
N VAL A 178 10.09 -25.02 4.32
CA VAL A 178 9.42 -23.80 3.84
C VAL A 178 9.22 -22.80 4.99
N ASP A 179 8.79 -23.25 6.16
CA ASP A 179 8.55 -22.41 7.33
C ASP A 179 9.84 -21.75 7.85
N VAL A 180 10.96 -22.51 7.93
CA VAL A 180 12.28 -21.97 8.32
C VAL A 180 12.72 -20.84 7.38
N VAL A 181 12.69 -21.07 6.06
CA VAL A 181 13.12 -20.06 5.09
C VAL A 181 12.16 -18.87 5.05
N SER A 182 10.86 -19.12 5.17
CA SER A 182 9.85 -18.06 5.23
C SER A 182 10.09 -17.15 6.43
N MET A 183 10.39 -17.72 7.59
CA MET A 183 10.69 -16.94 8.78
C MET A 183 11.93 -16.06 8.62
N TYR A 184 12.98 -16.60 8.00
CA TYR A 184 14.17 -15.83 7.68
C TYR A 184 13.86 -14.65 6.76
N HIS A 185 13.04 -14.87 5.73
CA HIS A 185 12.55 -13.81 4.86
C HIS A 185 11.71 -12.78 5.61
N TYR A 186 10.81 -13.20 6.50
CA TYR A 186 10.00 -12.30 7.32
C TYR A 186 10.86 -11.40 8.21
N LYS A 187 11.84 -11.97 8.94
CA LYS A 187 12.79 -11.19 9.75
C LYS A 187 13.54 -10.16 8.89
N CYS A 188 14.10 -10.58 7.76
CA CYS A 188 14.80 -9.68 6.85
C CYS A 188 13.88 -8.56 6.32
N LEU A 189 12.64 -8.90 5.96
CA LEU A 189 11.67 -7.95 5.46
C LEU A 189 11.30 -6.89 6.51
N THR A 190 11.14 -7.28 7.79
CA THR A 190 10.86 -6.30 8.86
C THR A 190 11.98 -5.27 8.99
N SER A 191 13.24 -5.69 8.95
CA SER A 191 14.39 -4.78 9.01
C SER A 191 14.43 -3.81 7.83
N ILE A 192 14.18 -4.31 6.61
CA ILE A 192 14.16 -3.47 5.40
C ILE A 192 13.00 -2.47 5.47
N VAL A 193 11.79 -2.93 5.80
CA VAL A 193 10.60 -2.07 5.90
C VAL A 193 10.77 -1.00 6.98
N HIS A 194 11.37 -1.36 8.12
CA HIS A 194 11.63 -0.41 9.20
C HIS A 194 12.55 0.74 8.75
N ASN A 195 13.61 0.41 7.99
CA ASN A 195 14.59 1.38 7.51
C ASN A 195 14.04 2.24 6.36
N ASP A 196 13.34 1.62 5.40
CA ASP A 196 12.85 2.30 4.20
C ASP A 196 11.57 3.13 4.48
N TYR A 197 10.77 2.70 5.46
CA TYR A 197 9.49 3.29 5.83
C TYR A 197 9.40 3.59 7.33
N PRO A 198 10.22 4.53 7.85
CA PRO A 198 10.19 4.91 9.27
C PRO A 198 8.82 5.45 9.69
N PHE A 199 8.04 5.97 8.75
CA PHE A 199 6.65 6.37 8.91
C PHE A 199 5.77 5.69 7.87
N GLN A 200 4.49 5.49 8.20
CA GLN A 200 3.53 4.98 7.23
C GLN A 200 3.46 5.92 6.03
N ALA A 201 3.60 5.34 4.84
CA ALA A 201 3.46 6.04 3.58
C ALA A 201 1.99 6.41 3.32
N ARG A 202 1.79 7.48 2.55
CA ARG A 202 0.44 7.91 2.15
C ARG A 202 -0.21 6.85 1.27
N LYS A 203 -1.47 6.51 1.54
CA LYS A 203 -2.21 5.48 0.82
C LYS A 203 -2.20 5.68 -0.69
N GLU A 204 -2.44 6.92 -1.13
CA GLU A 204 -2.45 7.25 -2.57
C GLU A 204 -1.11 6.94 -3.26
N VAL A 205 0.01 7.25 -2.59
CA VAL A 205 1.36 6.99 -3.13
C VAL A 205 1.62 5.50 -3.25
N VAL A 206 1.25 4.72 -2.23
CA VAL A 206 1.48 3.27 -2.24
C VAL A 206 0.61 2.57 -3.28
N TYR A 207 -0.67 2.92 -3.37
CA TYR A 207 -1.57 2.34 -4.38
C TYR A 207 -1.13 2.69 -5.80
N GLU A 208 -0.75 3.95 -6.05
CA GLU A 208 -0.23 4.36 -7.35
C GLU A 208 1.10 3.66 -7.69
N THR A 209 1.99 3.50 -6.70
CA THR A 209 3.23 2.73 -6.88
C THR A 209 2.92 1.32 -7.35
N TYR A 210 2.02 0.62 -6.66
CA TYR A 210 1.61 -0.73 -7.03
C TYR A 210 0.95 -0.79 -8.41
N ASN A 211 0.13 0.21 -8.78
CA ASN A 211 -0.50 0.28 -10.10
C ASN A 211 0.51 0.42 -11.24
N ARG A 212 1.64 1.10 -10.99
CA ARG A 212 2.74 1.23 -11.97
C ARG A 212 3.62 0.01 -12.09
N LEU A 213 3.61 -0.90 -11.11
CA LEU A 213 4.36 -2.14 -11.22
C LEU A 213 3.78 -3.01 -12.33
N SER A 214 4.63 -3.40 -13.27
CA SER A 214 4.29 -4.40 -14.27
C SER A 214 4.37 -5.82 -13.69
N LEU A 215 3.90 -6.81 -14.45
CA LEU A 215 4.10 -8.23 -14.11
C LEU A 215 5.58 -8.66 -14.12
N LYS A 216 6.56 -7.78 -14.36
CA LYS A 216 7.98 -8.09 -14.12
C LYS A 216 8.34 -8.14 -12.64
N TYR A 217 7.59 -7.44 -11.78
CA TYR A 217 7.81 -7.45 -10.34
C TYR A 217 7.10 -8.65 -9.72
N ASP A 218 7.81 -9.49 -8.97
CA ASP A 218 7.23 -10.71 -8.40
C ASP A 218 6.06 -10.42 -7.46
N ILE A 219 6.14 -9.33 -6.69
CA ILE A 219 5.03 -8.92 -5.81
C ILE A 219 3.73 -8.67 -6.60
N LYS A 220 3.83 -8.24 -7.87
CA LYS A 220 2.69 -8.05 -8.78
C LYS A 220 2.15 -9.39 -9.32
N ARG A 221 3.03 -10.37 -9.49
CA ARG A 221 2.66 -11.74 -9.93
C ARG A 221 1.96 -12.52 -8.82
N TYR A 222 2.51 -12.49 -7.61
CA TYR A 222 2.02 -13.26 -6.47
C TYR A 222 0.90 -12.56 -5.69
N GLY A 223 0.79 -11.24 -5.79
CA GLY A 223 -0.30 -10.45 -5.22
C GLY A 223 -0.24 -10.21 -3.71
N SER A 224 0.62 -10.91 -2.97
CA SER A 224 0.85 -10.67 -1.54
C SER A 224 2.28 -11.04 -1.11
N TRP A 225 2.76 -10.42 -0.04
CA TRP A 225 4.09 -10.73 0.52
C TRP A 225 4.19 -12.17 1.05
N LYS A 226 3.12 -12.71 1.65
CA LYS A 226 3.08 -14.11 2.07
C LYS A 226 3.29 -15.05 0.89
N ALA A 227 2.50 -14.89 -0.18
CA ALA A 227 2.57 -15.77 -1.34
C ALA A 227 3.93 -15.69 -2.04
N LEU A 228 4.51 -14.49 -2.15
CA LEU A 228 5.86 -14.30 -2.69
C LEU A 228 6.92 -15.00 -1.82
N ILE A 229 6.85 -14.85 -0.50
CA ILE A 229 7.83 -15.45 0.41
C ILE A 229 7.74 -16.97 0.40
N GLU A 230 6.53 -17.54 0.42
CA GLU A 230 6.34 -18.99 0.29
C GLU A 230 6.92 -19.50 -1.04
N ALA A 231 6.66 -18.82 -2.16
CA ALA A 231 7.22 -19.21 -3.45
C ALA A 231 8.76 -19.11 -3.51
N ARG A 232 9.35 -18.12 -2.84
CA ARG A 232 10.82 -18.01 -2.72
C ARG A 232 11.41 -19.10 -1.84
N ALA A 233 10.75 -19.43 -0.74
CA ALA A 233 11.15 -20.54 0.14
C ALA A 233 11.14 -21.86 -0.62
N GLU A 234 10.07 -22.15 -1.36
CA GLU A 234 9.95 -23.30 -2.26
C GLU A 234 11.10 -23.37 -3.28
N TYR A 235 11.44 -22.24 -3.90
CA TYR A 235 12.53 -22.17 -4.86
C TYR A 235 13.89 -22.51 -4.23
N ILE A 236 14.17 -22.02 -3.02
CA ILE A 236 15.44 -22.20 -2.30
C ILE A 236 15.65 -23.66 -1.87
N ILE A 237 14.59 -24.33 -1.43
CA ILE A 237 14.69 -25.70 -0.90
C ILE A 237 14.62 -26.78 -1.99
N ASN A 238 14.28 -26.41 -3.21
CA ASN A 238 14.11 -27.36 -4.30
C ASN A 238 15.48 -27.79 -4.89
N PRO A 239 15.76 -29.09 -5.03
CA PRO A 239 17.06 -29.60 -5.52
C PRO A 239 17.38 -29.25 -6.97
N LYS A 240 16.36 -28.90 -7.78
CA LYS A 240 16.53 -28.57 -9.20
C LYS A 240 16.71 -27.07 -9.43
N THR A 241 16.12 -26.23 -8.58
CA THR A 241 16.11 -24.78 -8.77
C THR A 241 16.94 -24.02 -7.74
N GLY A 242 17.10 -24.56 -6.54
CA GLY A 242 17.81 -23.91 -5.45
C GLY A 242 19.32 -23.92 -5.66
N ILE A 243 19.89 -22.78 -6.04
CA ILE A 243 21.34 -22.61 -6.21
C ILE A 243 22.15 -22.91 -4.93
N HIS A 244 21.49 -22.79 -3.76
CA HIS A 244 22.08 -23.04 -2.45
C HIS A 244 21.70 -24.42 -1.87
N TYR A 245 21.03 -25.28 -2.64
CA TYR A 245 20.54 -26.58 -2.16
C TYR A 245 21.66 -27.41 -1.49
N ASP A 246 22.81 -27.49 -2.16
CA ASP A 246 23.98 -28.22 -1.68
C ASP A 246 24.56 -27.63 -0.39
N ALA A 247 24.44 -26.31 -0.19
CA ALA A 247 25.01 -25.63 0.97
C ALA A 247 24.35 -26.15 2.25
N TRP A 248 23.02 -26.02 2.35
CA TRP A 248 22.28 -26.45 3.55
C TRP A 248 22.05 -27.96 3.60
N SER A 249 22.00 -28.68 2.47
CA SER A 249 21.76 -30.13 2.53
C SER A 249 22.99 -30.93 3.00
N LYS A 250 24.21 -30.41 2.74
CA LYS A 250 25.47 -31.06 3.11
C LYS A 250 26.14 -30.42 4.33
N MET A 251 26.07 -29.10 4.48
CA MET A 251 26.72 -28.33 5.55
C MET A 251 28.24 -28.59 5.65
N ASP A 252 28.89 -28.97 4.55
CA ASP A 252 30.30 -29.39 4.51
C ASP A 252 31.28 -28.27 4.10
N ASN A 253 30.77 -27.06 3.83
CA ASN A 253 31.55 -25.94 3.34
C ASN A 253 31.04 -24.61 3.90
N ASP A 254 31.75 -24.08 4.88
CA ASP A 254 31.38 -22.86 5.61
C ASP A 254 31.23 -21.64 4.70
N LYS A 255 32.06 -21.51 3.66
CA LYS A 255 31.95 -20.41 2.70
C LYS A 255 30.64 -20.46 1.92
N LYS A 256 30.16 -21.66 1.56
CA LYS A 256 28.86 -21.83 0.90
C LYS A 256 27.71 -21.49 1.84
N ILE A 257 27.83 -21.83 3.13
CA ILE A 257 26.83 -21.48 4.15
C ILE A 257 26.72 -19.97 4.31
N VAL A 258 27.85 -19.30 4.53
CA VAL A 258 27.95 -17.84 4.62
C VAL A 258 27.38 -17.16 3.38
N TYR A 259 27.74 -17.65 2.19
CA TYR A 259 27.24 -17.13 0.94
C TYR A 259 25.72 -17.28 0.79
N MET A 260 25.16 -18.45 1.14
CA MET A 260 23.72 -18.70 1.10
C MET A 260 22.95 -17.70 1.96
N VAL A 261 23.35 -17.51 3.22
CA VAL A 261 22.69 -16.59 4.16
C VAL A 261 22.71 -15.17 3.60
N GLY A 262 23.90 -14.68 3.20
CA GLY A 262 24.03 -13.33 2.64
C GLY A 262 23.25 -13.13 1.34
N ASP A 263 23.28 -14.10 0.41
CA ASP A 263 22.63 -13.97 -0.89
C ASP A 263 21.10 -13.97 -0.79
N ILE A 264 20.50 -14.81 0.06
CA ILE A 264 19.04 -14.84 0.28
C ILE A 264 18.54 -13.46 0.76
N GLN A 265 19.22 -12.85 1.74
CA GLN A 265 18.89 -11.52 2.24
C GLN A 265 19.08 -10.45 1.15
N ASN A 266 20.21 -10.47 0.45
CA ASN A 266 20.53 -9.49 -0.59
C ASN A 266 19.53 -9.54 -1.76
N ARG A 267 19.09 -10.73 -2.18
CA ARG A 267 18.07 -10.88 -3.23
C ARG A 267 16.72 -10.31 -2.80
N LEU A 268 16.33 -10.48 -1.53
CA LEU A 268 15.10 -9.87 -1.00
C LEU A 268 15.23 -8.34 -0.99
N ARG A 269 16.35 -7.80 -0.51
CA ARG A 269 16.63 -6.36 -0.50
C ARG A 269 16.60 -5.76 -1.91
N ARG A 270 17.21 -6.42 -2.91
CA ARG A 270 17.16 -5.97 -4.31
C ARG A 270 15.72 -5.86 -4.83
N ALA A 271 14.88 -6.86 -4.58
CA ALA A 271 13.48 -6.83 -5.00
C ALA A 271 12.70 -5.65 -4.39
N ILE A 272 12.95 -5.34 -3.12
CA ILE A 272 12.34 -4.20 -2.43
C ILE A 272 12.89 -2.87 -2.97
N ASN A 273 14.21 -2.77 -3.17
CA ASN A 273 14.84 -1.58 -3.74
C ASN A 273 14.28 -1.24 -5.12
N ASP A 274 14.01 -2.25 -5.96
CA ASP A 274 13.40 -2.03 -7.27
C ASP A 274 11.96 -1.50 -7.17
N ILE A 275 11.19 -1.91 -6.16
CA ILE A 275 9.88 -1.32 -5.85
C ILE A 275 10.05 0.11 -5.32
N ASN A 276 11.04 0.34 -4.46
CA ASN A 276 11.34 1.65 -3.88
C ASN A 276 11.72 2.69 -4.93
N LYS A 277 12.43 2.31 -6.00
CA LYS A 277 12.69 3.20 -7.14
C LYS A 277 11.39 3.77 -7.72
N VAL A 278 10.39 2.91 -7.93
CA VAL A 278 9.05 3.34 -8.41
C VAL A 278 8.33 4.16 -7.35
N PHE A 279 8.41 3.74 -6.09
CA PHE A 279 7.81 4.47 -4.97
C PHE A 279 8.33 5.90 -4.86
N HIS A 280 9.64 6.10 -4.97
CA HIS A 280 10.27 7.43 -4.91
C HIS A 280 9.89 8.28 -6.13
N ASP A 281 9.80 7.71 -7.33
CA ASP A 281 9.28 8.42 -8.51
C ASP A 281 7.84 8.91 -8.29
N VAL A 282 6.95 8.04 -7.81
CA VAL A 282 5.55 8.40 -7.50
C VAL A 282 5.49 9.45 -6.40
N LYS A 283 6.25 9.25 -5.31
CA LYS A 283 6.30 10.17 -4.17
C LYS A 283 6.80 11.55 -4.59
N ASN A 284 7.84 11.61 -5.40
CA ASN A 284 8.41 12.86 -5.91
C ASN A 284 7.44 13.55 -6.85
N LYS A 285 6.83 12.85 -7.80
CA LYS A 285 5.76 13.42 -8.67
C LYS A 285 4.59 13.94 -7.84
N THR A 286 4.12 13.19 -6.85
CA THR A 286 3.04 13.61 -5.95
C THR A 286 3.43 14.83 -5.11
N ASN A 287 4.68 14.87 -4.63
CA ASN A 287 5.20 15.99 -3.87
C ASN A 287 5.40 17.23 -4.75
N ILE A 288 5.87 17.08 -5.99
CA ILE A 288 5.96 18.16 -6.97
C ILE A 288 4.57 18.73 -7.20
N VAL A 289 3.57 17.89 -7.48
CA VAL A 289 2.17 18.34 -7.61
C VAL A 289 1.71 19.09 -6.35
N LYS A 290 2.06 18.62 -5.14
CA LYS A 290 1.74 19.33 -3.89
C LYS A 290 2.52 20.64 -3.68
N VAL A 291 3.80 20.70 -4.05
CA VAL A 291 4.62 21.90 -3.96
C VAL A 291 4.21 22.91 -5.02
N GLU A 292 3.80 22.47 -6.20
CA GLU A 292 3.14 23.30 -7.20
C GLU A 292 1.79 23.78 -6.67
N SER A 293 1.00 22.92 -6.03
CA SER A 293 -0.23 23.34 -5.33
C SER A 293 0.05 24.36 -4.21
N ALA A 294 1.13 24.17 -3.45
CA ALA A 294 1.52 25.04 -2.33
C ALA A 294 2.21 26.33 -2.79
N LYS A 295 2.98 26.29 -3.90
CA LYS A 295 3.51 27.47 -4.60
C LYS A 295 2.42 28.22 -5.33
N VAL A 296 1.37 27.54 -5.79
CA VAL A 296 0.12 28.15 -6.26
C VAL A 296 -0.58 28.84 -5.08
N GLN A 297 -0.64 28.21 -3.90
CA GLN A 297 -1.14 28.85 -2.67
C GLN A 297 -0.25 30.01 -2.17
N LEU A 298 1.07 29.98 -2.34
CA LEU A 298 1.96 31.12 -2.04
C LEU A 298 1.90 32.21 -3.13
N LYS A 299 1.52 31.85 -4.36
CA LYS A 299 1.12 32.78 -5.41
C LYS A 299 -0.31 33.27 -5.24
N ASP A 300 -1.09 32.78 -4.26
CA ASP A 300 -2.47 33.19 -4.05
C ASP A 300 -2.61 34.58 -3.40
N GLU A 301 -1.51 35.22 -2.97
CA GLU A 301 -1.51 36.68 -2.76
C GLU A 301 -1.54 37.47 -4.08
N LEU A 302 -1.27 36.82 -5.22
CA LEU A 302 -1.35 37.37 -6.58
C LEU A 302 -2.53 36.80 -7.41
N SER A 303 -3.36 35.87 -6.87
CA SER A 303 -4.28 35.04 -7.67
C SER A 303 -5.74 35.50 -7.79
N ILE A 304 -6.10 36.66 -7.24
CA ILE A 304 -7.46 37.20 -7.38
C ILE A 304 -7.86 37.31 -8.87
N LYS A 305 -6.89 37.50 -9.78
CA LYS A 305 -7.13 37.57 -11.23
C LYS A 305 -7.31 36.21 -11.93
N SER A 306 -6.74 35.10 -11.44
CA SER A 306 -6.85 33.79 -12.12
C SER A 306 -8.11 33.02 -11.73
N VAL A 307 -8.56 33.13 -10.47
CA VAL A 307 -9.84 32.57 -10.04
C VAL A 307 -11.00 33.26 -10.78
N ALA A 308 -10.94 34.58 -10.92
CA ALA A 308 -11.93 35.33 -11.70
C ALA A 308 -12.02 34.86 -13.17
N LYS A 309 -10.88 34.58 -13.81
CA LYS A 309 -10.84 34.08 -15.20
C LYS A 309 -11.42 32.66 -15.32
N ASP A 310 -11.13 31.78 -14.37
CA ASP A 310 -11.62 30.41 -14.35
C ASP A 310 -13.12 30.33 -14.06
N VAL A 311 -13.61 31.11 -13.09
CA VAL A 311 -15.06 31.26 -12.83
C VAL A 311 -15.77 31.80 -14.07
N THR A 312 -15.21 32.83 -14.72
CA THR A 312 -15.78 33.41 -15.95
C THR A 312 -15.90 32.36 -17.06
N ALA A 313 -14.88 31.51 -17.25
CA ALA A 313 -14.91 30.46 -18.28
C ALA A 313 -15.98 29.39 -18.02
N HIS A 314 -16.27 29.10 -16.75
CA HIS A 314 -17.31 28.14 -16.36
C HIS A 314 -18.72 28.73 -16.42
N VAL A 315 -18.87 30.02 -16.08
CA VAL A 315 -20.12 30.78 -16.29
C VAL A 315 -20.45 30.85 -17.78
N LEU A 316 -19.49 31.21 -18.63
CA LEU A 316 -19.68 31.26 -20.08
C LEU A 316 -20.02 29.89 -20.68
N TYR A 317 -19.41 28.82 -20.16
CA TYR A 317 -19.76 27.46 -20.58
C TYR A 317 -21.19 27.10 -20.18
N LEU A 318 -21.60 27.38 -18.94
CA LEU A 318 -22.96 27.13 -18.47
C LEU A 318 -23.99 27.92 -19.29
N ASP A 319 -23.71 29.20 -19.57
CA ASP A 319 -24.53 30.08 -20.42
C ASP A 319 -24.67 29.51 -21.84
N ARG A 320 -23.58 29.04 -22.44
CA ARG A 320 -23.60 28.38 -23.76
C ARG A 320 -24.49 27.14 -23.78
N ILE A 321 -24.29 26.20 -22.85
CA ILE A 321 -25.07 24.95 -22.85
C ILE A 321 -26.53 25.16 -22.48
N LEU A 322 -26.87 26.19 -21.69
CA LEU A 322 -28.26 26.55 -21.38
C LEU A 322 -28.95 27.28 -22.53
N THR A 323 -28.19 28.04 -23.32
CA THR A 323 -28.68 28.69 -24.55
C THR A 323 -28.98 27.66 -25.64
N GLU A 324 -28.10 26.65 -25.78
CA GLU A 324 -28.30 25.52 -26.68
C GLU A 324 -29.09 24.42 -25.95
N GLU A 325 -30.42 24.52 -25.88
CA GLU A 325 -31.29 23.67 -25.07
C GLU A 325 -30.98 22.15 -25.13
N SER A 326 -30.61 21.63 -26.30
CA SER A 326 -30.22 20.21 -26.50
C SER A 326 -28.91 19.80 -25.81
N SER A 327 -28.04 20.77 -25.51
CA SER A 327 -26.72 20.59 -24.91
C SER A 327 -26.75 20.57 -23.37
N PHE A 328 -27.80 21.16 -22.77
CA PHE A 328 -27.92 21.24 -21.31
C PHE A 328 -28.30 19.90 -20.68
N PHE A 329 -29.31 19.22 -21.23
CA PHE A 329 -29.90 18.00 -20.64
C PHE A 329 -29.02 16.76 -20.90
N LYS A 330 -28.60 16.09 -19.81
CA LYS A 330 -27.88 14.81 -19.81
C LYS A 330 -28.51 13.90 -18.75
N GLU A 331 -29.17 12.84 -19.20
CA GLU A 331 -29.91 11.91 -18.34
C GLU A 331 -29.02 11.28 -17.25
N GLU A 332 -27.81 10.85 -17.62
CA GLU A 332 -26.83 10.27 -16.70
C GLU A 332 -26.40 11.23 -15.57
N LEU A 333 -26.29 12.53 -15.86
CA LEU A 333 -25.93 13.54 -14.86
C LEU A 333 -27.12 13.93 -13.98
N MET A 334 -28.32 13.90 -14.55
CA MET A 334 -29.56 14.04 -13.79
C MET A 334 -29.69 12.92 -12.76
N GLU A 335 -29.56 11.66 -13.17
CA GLU A 335 -29.58 10.52 -12.26
C GLU A 335 -28.49 10.63 -11.18
N TYR A 336 -27.28 11.01 -11.56
CA TYR A 336 -26.17 11.15 -10.62
C TYR A 336 -26.41 12.26 -9.58
N SER A 337 -26.98 13.40 -9.99
CA SER A 337 -27.35 14.49 -9.09
C SER A 337 -28.47 14.11 -8.11
N ALA A 338 -29.39 13.24 -8.53
CA ALA A 338 -30.49 12.77 -7.71
C ALA A 338 -30.07 11.71 -6.68
N LYS A 339 -29.04 10.89 -6.97
CA LYS A 339 -28.57 9.80 -6.09
C LYS A 339 -28.14 10.25 -4.70
N VAL A 340 -27.72 11.50 -4.54
CA VAL A 340 -27.30 12.05 -3.23
C VAL A 340 -28.45 12.68 -2.45
N LEU A 341 -29.69 12.64 -2.96
CA LEU A 341 -30.88 13.22 -2.36
C LEU A 341 -31.94 12.16 -2.09
N GLU A 342 -32.72 12.34 -1.04
CA GLU A 342 -33.84 11.46 -0.71
C GLU A 342 -35.12 11.93 -1.40
N ASN A 343 -35.93 10.98 -1.90
CA ASN A 343 -37.28 11.20 -2.39
C ASN A 343 -37.41 12.18 -3.57
N VAL A 344 -36.42 12.23 -4.46
CA VAL A 344 -36.50 13.01 -5.72
C VAL A 344 -37.52 12.35 -6.65
N ARG A 345 -38.49 13.12 -7.15
CA ARG A 345 -39.43 12.64 -8.18
C ARG A 345 -38.82 12.86 -9.56
N MET A 346 -38.22 11.82 -10.13
CA MET A 346 -37.41 11.90 -11.35
C MET A 346 -38.13 12.53 -12.55
N GLU A 347 -39.39 12.19 -12.81
CA GLU A 347 -40.19 12.78 -13.91
C GLU A 347 -40.31 14.29 -13.78
N MET A 348 -40.59 14.77 -12.57
CA MET A 348 -40.73 16.21 -12.31
C MET A 348 -39.38 16.92 -12.31
N PHE A 349 -38.33 16.22 -11.87
CA PHE A 349 -36.98 16.76 -11.90
C PHE A 349 -36.48 16.94 -13.34
N GLN A 350 -36.69 15.93 -14.19
CA GLN A 350 -36.44 16.00 -15.63
C GLN A 350 -37.20 17.15 -16.28
N TYR A 351 -38.50 17.26 -16.03
CA TYR A 351 -39.33 18.36 -16.52
C TYR A 351 -38.78 19.72 -16.05
N THR A 352 -38.34 19.83 -14.80
CA THR A 352 -37.75 21.06 -14.25
C THR A 352 -36.47 21.44 -14.97
N ILE A 353 -35.56 20.51 -15.24
CA ILE A 353 -34.30 20.78 -15.97
C ILE A 353 -34.60 21.28 -17.38
N GLN A 354 -35.52 20.63 -18.08
CA GLN A 354 -35.86 20.96 -19.46
C GLN A 354 -36.56 22.32 -19.58
N GLU A 355 -37.53 22.60 -18.72
CA GLU A 355 -38.22 23.89 -18.71
C GLU A 355 -37.33 25.04 -18.23
N PHE A 356 -36.36 24.76 -17.34
CA PHE A 356 -35.37 25.74 -16.92
C PHE A 356 -34.56 26.26 -18.11
N ALA A 357 -34.03 25.38 -18.95
CA ALA A 357 -33.22 25.76 -20.11
C ALA A 357 -34.02 26.65 -21.09
N LYS A 358 -35.28 26.31 -21.39
CA LYS A 358 -36.15 27.09 -22.29
C LYS A 358 -36.40 28.52 -21.82
N ARG A 359 -36.40 28.75 -20.51
CA ARG A 359 -36.69 30.06 -19.91
C ARG A 359 -35.42 30.85 -19.57
N TYR A 360 -34.25 30.22 -19.63
CA TYR A 360 -32.97 30.81 -19.21
C TYR A 360 -32.66 32.15 -19.86
N ASN A 361 -32.82 32.26 -21.18
CA ASN A 361 -32.53 33.47 -21.96
C ASN A 361 -33.72 34.41 -22.16
N ASN A 362 -34.85 34.17 -21.49
CA ASN A 362 -36.02 35.01 -21.65
C ASN A 362 -35.84 36.34 -20.89
N PRO A 363 -35.87 37.51 -21.56
CA PRO A 363 -35.67 38.80 -20.90
C PRO A 363 -36.70 39.13 -19.82
N LYS A 364 -37.86 38.46 -19.82
CA LYS A 364 -38.90 38.63 -18.80
C LYS A 364 -38.59 37.91 -17.49
N TYR A 365 -37.64 36.96 -17.50
CA TYR A 365 -37.28 36.12 -16.37
C TYR A 365 -35.77 36.16 -16.07
N PRO A 366 -35.19 37.36 -15.81
CA PRO A 366 -33.76 37.50 -15.54
C PRO A 366 -33.27 36.67 -14.34
N GLU A 367 -34.16 36.29 -13.43
CA GLU A 367 -33.83 35.47 -12.27
C GLU A 367 -33.26 34.09 -12.61
N TYR A 368 -33.58 33.52 -13.79
CA TYR A 368 -33.04 32.21 -14.20
C TYR A 368 -31.54 32.29 -14.45
N LYS A 369 -31.11 33.35 -15.13
CA LYS A 369 -29.69 33.64 -15.38
C LYS A 369 -28.95 33.91 -14.08
N THR A 370 -29.48 34.82 -13.26
CA THR A 370 -28.90 35.15 -11.95
C THR A 370 -28.78 33.91 -11.06
N PHE A 371 -29.78 33.03 -11.04
CA PHE A 371 -29.75 31.79 -10.26
C PHE A 371 -28.61 30.86 -10.70
N ALA A 372 -28.48 30.59 -12.00
CA ALA A 372 -27.44 29.72 -12.53
C ALA A 372 -26.03 30.28 -12.29
N GLU A 373 -25.82 31.57 -12.52
CA GLU A 373 -24.53 32.24 -12.28
C GLU A 373 -24.14 32.22 -10.80
N THR A 374 -25.11 32.45 -9.90
CA THR A 374 -24.88 32.44 -8.46
C THR A 374 -24.48 31.05 -7.96
N ILE A 375 -25.05 29.97 -8.54
CA ILE A 375 -24.64 28.60 -8.22
C ILE A 375 -23.17 28.37 -8.56
N VAL A 376 -22.74 28.77 -9.76
CA VAL A 376 -21.36 28.61 -10.20
C VAL A 376 -20.42 29.41 -9.31
N LEU A 377 -20.73 30.68 -9.07
CA LEU A 377 -19.91 31.56 -8.24
C LEU A 377 -19.75 31.00 -6.82
N HIS A 378 -20.87 30.66 -6.18
CA HIS A 378 -20.84 30.07 -4.83
C HIS A 378 -20.05 28.76 -4.79
N MET A 379 -20.26 27.87 -5.75
CA MET A 379 -19.52 26.61 -5.80
C MET A 379 -18.01 26.89 -5.84
N PHE A 380 -17.54 27.76 -6.72
CA PHE A 380 -16.12 28.07 -6.85
C PHE A 380 -15.54 28.74 -5.60
N GLU A 381 -16.22 29.74 -5.04
CA GLU A 381 -15.80 30.39 -3.80
C GLU A 381 -15.74 29.40 -2.63
N TYR A 382 -16.74 28.54 -2.50
CA TYR A 382 -16.80 27.53 -1.44
C TYR A 382 -15.68 26.50 -1.58
N LEU A 383 -15.46 25.96 -2.78
CA LEU A 383 -14.40 24.98 -3.02
C LEU A 383 -13.02 25.58 -2.76
N HIS A 384 -12.81 26.83 -3.17
CA HIS A 384 -11.56 27.54 -2.93
C HIS A 384 -11.34 27.80 -1.42
N ALA A 385 -12.32 28.40 -0.74
CA ALA A 385 -12.23 28.72 0.69
C ALA A 385 -12.02 27.49 1.58
N ASN A 386 -12.47 26.31 1.13
CA ASN A 386 -12.36 25.06 1.89
C ASN A 386 -11.27 24.11 1.35
N GLY A 387 -10.49 24.51 0.35
CA GLY A 387 -9.42 23.68 -0.23
C GLY A 387 -9.91 22.38 -0.88
N ILE A 388 -11.16 22.35 -1.36
CA ILE A 388 -11.78 21.15 -1.95
C ILE A 388 -11.41 21.07 -3.44
N LYS A 389 -10.87 19.93 -3.87
CA LYS A 389 -10.50 19.70 -5.26
C LYS A 389 -11.73 19.39 -6.12
N ARG A 390 -11.91 20.13 -7.22
CA ARG A 390 -12.96 19.93 -8.23
C ARG A 390 -12.98 18.51 -8.84
N SER A 391 -11.83 17.86 -8.93
CA SER A 391 -11.70 16.49 -9.46
C SER A 391 -12.39 15.43 -8.60
N ASN A 392 -12.72 15.73 -7.34
CA ASN A 392 -13.47 14.84 -6.47
C ASN A 392 -14.99 15.15 -6.54
N VAL A 393 -15.60 14.79 -7.67
CA VAL A 393 -17.02 15.09 -8.01
C VAL A 393 -17.97 14.68 -6.88
N TYR A 394 -17.76 13.52 -6.25
CA TYR A 394 -18.60 13.03 -5.15
C TYR A 394 -18.51 13.93 -3.91
N ASP A 395 -17.30 14.32 -3.49
CA ASP A 395 -17.11 15.19 -2.32
C ASP A 395 -17.68 16.59 -2.59
N VAL A 396 -17.47 17.14 -3.79
CA VAL A 396 -18.11 18.40 -4.22
C VAL A 396 -19.64 18.32 -4.07
N LEU A 397 -20.25 17.22 -4.54
CA LEU A 397 -21.70 17.03 -4.45
C LEU A 397 -22.20 16.93 -3.01
N ILE A 398 -21.54 16.18 -2.14
CA ILE A 398 -21.95 16.05 -0.73
C ILE A 398 -21.87 17.40 -0.02
N LYS A 399 -20.83 18.20 -0.29
CA LYS A 399 -20.65 19.52 0.31
C LYS A 399 -21.67 20.54 -0.21
N MET A 400 -21.87 20.59 -1.53
CA MET A 400 -22.87 21.47 -2.15
C MET A 400 -24.29 21.09 -1.71
N ARG A 401 -24.59 19.80 -1.57
CA ARG A 401 -25.89 19.32 -1.03
C ARG A 401 -26.12 19.87 0.37
N GLY A 402 -25.12 19.79 1.24
CA GLY A 402 -25.18 20.34 2.58
C GLY A 402 -25.40 21.86 2.57
N ALA A 403 -24.68 22.60 1.72
CA ALA A 403 -24.79 24.05 1.62
C ALA A 403 -26.17 24.51 1.12
N TYR A 404 -26.67 23.92 0.03
CA TYR A 404 -27.94 24.31 -0.60
C TYR A 404 -29.18 23.78 0.15
N GLY A 405 -29.02 22.74 0.96
CA GLY A 405 -30.06 22.23 1.87
C GLY A 405 -30.12 22.95 3.22
N ALA A 406 -29.08 23.69 3.62
CA ALA A 406 -28.99 24.31 4.94
C ALA A 406 -29.99 25.46 5.11
N SER A 407 -30.93 25.30 6.05
CA SER A 407 -31.98 26.28 6.35
C SER A 407 -31.46 27.58 7.00
N ARG A 408 -30.28 27.54 7.64
CA ARG A 408 -29.68 28.64 8.42
C ARG A 408 -28.32 29.12 7.91
N SER A 409 -28.07 29.05 6.60
CA SER A 409 -26.82 29.57 6.02
C SER A 409 -26.72 31.09 6.18
N ASN A 410 -25.57 31.57 6.64
CA ASN A 410 -25.24 33.00 6.71
C ASN A 410 -24.64 33.53 5.39
N ASN A 411 -24.37 32.67 4.42
CA ASN A 411 -23.83 33.07 3.12
C ASN A 411 -24.93 33.68 2.23
N ASP A 412 -24.71 34.89 1.72
CA ASP A 412 -25.72 35.63 0.96
C ASP A 412 -26.02 35.02 -0.41
N GLN A 413 -25.03 34.42 -1.09
CA GLN A 413 -25.26 33.70 -2.34
C GLN A 413 -26.15 32.47 -2.13
N VAL A 414 -25.97 31.74 -1.02
CA VAL A 414 -26.84 30.60 -0.67
C VAL A 414 -28.28 31.06 -0.42
N LYS A 415 -28.48 32.24 0.19
CA LYS A 415 -29.83 32.82 0.35
C LYS A 415 -30.46 33.12 -1.01
N VAL A 416 -29.71 33.76 -1.91
CA VAL A 416 -30.16 34.06 -3.29
C VAL A 416 -30.50 32.78 -4.05
N ILE A 417 -29.65 31.74 -4.00
CA ILE A 417 -29.91 30.44 -4.63
C ILE A 417 -31.21 29.83 -4.09
N ARG A 418 -31.46 29.93 -2.77
CA ARG A 418 -32.69 29.41 -2.17
C ARG A 418 -33.92 30.18 -2.62
N GLU A 419 -33.90 31.50 -2.51
CA GLU A 419 -35.03 32.37 -2.83
C GLU A 419 -35.41 32.29 -4.32
N LEU A 420 -34.43 32.45 -5.22
CA LEU A 420 -34.67 32.36 -6.66
C LEU A 420 -35.01 30.93 -7.07
N GLY A 421 -34.31 29.94 -6.53
CA GLY A 421 -34.55 28.54 -6.84
C GLY A 421 -35.95 28.06 -6.43
N ASP A 422 -36.44 28.48 -5.26
CA ASP A 422 -37.81 28.18 -4.84
C ASP A 422 -38.83 28.84 -5.77
N LYS A 423 -38.63 30.13 -6.12
CA LYS A 423 -39.48 30.86 -7.07
C LYS A 423 -39.54 30.16 -8.42
N ILE A 424 -38.39 29.76 -8.97
CA ILE A 424 -38.26 29.11 -10.27
C ILE A 424 -38.93 27.73 -10.28
N VAL A 425 -38.69 26.91 -9.25
CA VAL A 425 -39.32 25.59 -9.16
C VAL A 425 -40.84 25.72 -9.05
N ILE A 426 -41.34 26.68 -8.28
CA ILE A 426 -42.79 26.96 -8.18
C ILE A 426 -43.35 27.43 -9.52
N ASP A 427 -42.65 28.32 -10.23
CA ASP A 427 -43.05 28.86 -11.54
C ASP A 427 -43.12 27.78 -12.63
N ILE A 428 -42.16 26.85 -12.66
CA ILE A 428 -42.14 25.75 -13.62
C ILE A 428 -43.24 24.72 -13.32
N THR A 429 -43.40 24.37 -12.04
CA THR A 429 -44.12 23.14 -11.64
C THR A 429 -45.51 23.40 -11.06
N GLY A 430 -45.82 24.65 -10.69
CA GLY A 430 -47.05 25.07 -10.00
C GLY A 430 -47.18 24.56 -8.55
N ARG A 431 -46.21 23.78 -8.05
CA ARG A 431 -46.28 23.16 -6.72
C ARG A 431 -45.69 24.06 -5.66
N LYS A 432 -46.40 24.20 -4.53
CA LYS A 432 -46.00 25.07 -3.41
C LYS A 432 -45.61 24.32 -2.13
N THR A 433 -45.58 22.98 -2.16
CA THR A 433 -45.24 22.17 -0.98
C THR A 433 -43.77 22.39 -0.58
N PRO A 434 -43.46 22.93 0.62
CA PRO A 434 -42.10 23.40 0.94
C PRO A 434 -41.01 22.34 0.82
N GLN A 435 -41.26 21.13 1.36
CA GLN A 435 -40.30 20.04 1.28
C GLN A 435 -40.03 19.59 -0.17
N TRP A 436 -41.08 19.60 -0.99
CA TRP A 436 -40.98 19.19 -2.39
C TRP A 436 -40.18 20.22 -3.19
N VAL A 437 -40.48 21.51 -3.01
CA VAL A 437 -39.77 22.62 -3.66
C VAL A 437 -38.30 22.60 -3.26
N LEU A 438 -37.99 22.40 -1.97
CA LEU A 438 -36.62 22.30 -1.46
C LEU A 438 -35.85 21.15 -2.11
N THR A 439 -36.42 19.95 -2.18
CA THR A 439 -35.76 18.77 -2.78
C THR A 439 -35.49 19.01 -4.26
N THR A 440 -36.49 19.49 -5.02
CA THR A 440 -36.36 19.75 -6.47
C THR A 440 -35.36 20.88 -6.76
N ARG A 441 -35.38 21.97 -5.99
CA ARG A 441 -34.40 23.07 -6.07
C ARG A 441 -32.99 22.56 -5.83
N THR A 442 -32.80 21.77 -4.77
CA THR A 442 -31.48 21.24 -4.42
C THR A 442 -30.97 20.31 -5.50
N ALA A 443 -31.82 19.44 -6.05
CA ALA A 443 -31.48 18.58 -7.18
C ALA A 443 -31.05 19.40 -8.42
N LEU A 444 -31.81 20.44 -8.77
CA LEU A 444 -31.47 21.34 -9.88
C LEU A 444 -30.12 22.05 -9.67
N SER A 445 -29.85 22.49 -8.45
CA SER A 445 -28.58 23.15 -8.11
C SER A 445 -27.38 22.20 -8.22
N LEU A 446 -27.54 20.96 -7.74
CA LEU A 446 -26.50 19.92 -7.85
C LEU A 446 -26.28 19.47 -9.29
N TYR A 447 -27.33 19.41 -10.10
CA TYR A 447 -27.22 19.13 -11.52
C TYR A 447 -26.35 20.17 -12.24
N MET A 448 -26.59 21.47 -11.99
CA MET A 448 -25.77 22.55 -12.55
C MET A 448 -24.32 22.47 -12.09
N VAL A 449 -24.08 22.17 -10.81
CA VAL A 449 -22.73 21.91 -10.28
C VAL A 449 -22.02 20.80 -11.06
N ILE A 450 -22.68 19.64 -11.25
CA ILE A 450 -22.09 18.53 -12.01
C ILE A 450 -21.84 18.94 -13.47
N ARG A 451 -22.81 19.60 -14.13
CA ARG A 451 -22.64 20.05 -15.52
C ARG A 451 -21.40 20.92 -15.70
N VAL A 452 -21.13 21.78 -14.72
CA VAL A 452 -20.01 22.72 -14.75
C VAL A 452 -18.67 22.03 -14.48
N ILE A 453 -18.58 21.17 -13.46
CA ILE A 453 -17.31 20.49 -13.11
C ILE A 453 -16.94 19.36 -14.09
N THR A 454 -17.91 18.83 -14.84
CA THR A 454 -17.69 17.80 -15.87
C THR A 454 -17.52 18.37 -17.28
N LYS A 455 -17.36 19.70 -17.41
CA LYS A 455 -17.19 20.40 -18.69
C LYS A 455 -16.25 19.67 -19.67
N GLU A 456 -15.06 19.26 -19.21
CA GLU A 456 -14.03 18.61 -20.04
C GLU A 456 -14.42 17.24 -20.61
N LEU A 457 -15.48 16.60 -20.10
CA LEU A 457 -16.00 15.32 -20.62
C LEU A 457 -17.01 15.52 -21.77
N PHE A 458 -17.55 16.73 -21.93
CA PHE A 458 -18.64 17.03 -22.86
C PHE A 458 -18.34 18.19 -23.81
N GLU A 459 -17.16 18.80 -23.69
CA GLU A 459 -16.50 19.59 -24.75
C GLU A 459 -15.62 18.67 -25.60
#